data_AF-A0A3C0NI16-F1
#
_entry.id   AF-A0A3C0NI16-F1
#
_cell.length_a   1.000
_cell.length_b   1.000
_cell.length_c   1.000
_cell.angle_alpha   90.00
_cell.angle_beta   90.00
_cell.angle_gamma   90.00
#
_symmetry.space_group_name_H-M   'P 1'
#
loop_
_entity.id
_entity.type
_entity.pdbx_description
1 polymer ?
#
loop_
_entity_poly.entity_id
_entity_poly.type
_entity_poly.pdbx_seq_one_letter_code
_entity_poly.pdbx_strand_id
1 'polypeptide(L)' 'MNSSRELMRLRKRLGLTQRQVADAVGVTDQTVSNWEAGRFEPRLTISQTQALCRVLQCSLDELPNFNDAEKS' A
#
# COMPACT_ATOMS: atom_id res chain seq x y z
N MET A 1 16.35 -2.24 0.01
CA MET A 1 15.62 -2.64 -1.22
C MET A 1 14.11 -2.56 -0.95
N ASN A 2 13.49 -1.46 -1.38
CA ASN A 2 12.17 -1.41 -2.02
C ASN A 2 10.88 -1.70 -1.24
N SER A 3 10.69 -1.17 -0.03
CA SER A 3 9.40 -1.20 0.68
C SER A 3 8.21 -0.79 -0.23
N SER A 4 8.33 0.27 -1.03
CA SER A 4 7.26 0.71 -1.94
C SER A 4 6.93 -0.28 -3.07
N ARG A 5 7.89 -1.11 -3.51
CA ARG A 5 7.65 -2.10 -4.57
C ARG A 5 6.95 -3.35 -4.06
N GLU A 6 7.04 -3.66 -2.76
CA GLU A 6 6.33 -4.79 -2.18
C GLU A 6 4.82 -4.59 -2.19
N LEU A 7 4.34 -3.37 -1.93
CA LEU A 7 2.91 -3.04 -2.05
C LEU A 7 2.39 -3.31 -3.47
N MET A 8 3.12 -2.82 -4.47
CA MET A 8 2.82 -3.06 -5.89
C MET A 8 2.87 -4.56 -6.22
N ARG A 9 3.83 -5.30 -5.66
CA ARG A 9 3.98 -6.75 -5.88
C ARG A 9 2.79 -7.53 -5.34
N LEU A 10 2.37 -7.23 -4.11
CA LEU A 10 1.17 -7.82 -3.48
C LEU A 10 -0.07 -7.56 -4.32
N ARG A 11 -0.29 -6.31 -4.74
CA ARG A 11 -1.41 -5.93 -5.58
C ARG A 11 -1.40 -6.69 -6.92
N LYS A 12 -0.26 -6.70 -7.63
CA LYS A 12 -0.13 -7.35 -8.94
C LYS A 12 -0.30 -8.87 -8.87
N ARG A 13 0.17 -9.52 -7.79
CA ARG A 13 -0.04 -10.95 -7.53
C ARG A 13 -1.52 -11.33 -7.51
N LEU A 14 -2.38 -10.42 -7.05
CA LEU A 14 -3.82 -10.60 -6.98
C LEU A 14 -4.58 -10.07 -8.22
N GLY A 15 -3.88 -9.58 -9.24
CA GLY A 15 -4.50 -9.02 -10.44
C GLY A 15 -5.27 -7.71 -10.20
N LEU A 16 -5.00 -7.02 -9.09
CA LEU A 16 -5.74 -5.82 -8.69
C LEU A 16 -5.19 -4.56 -9.36
N THR A 17 -6.08 -3.63 -9.69
CA THR A 17 -5.74 -2.26 -10.09
C THR A 17 -5.51 -1.38 -8.87
N GLN A 18 -4.79 -0.25 -9.03
CA GLN A 18 -4.61 0.73 -7.95
C GLN A 18 -5.97 1.27 -7.46
N ARG A 19 -6.92 1.47 -8.38
CA ARG A 19 -8.29 1.89 -8.07
C ARG A 19 -9.03 0.90 -7.19
N GLN A 20 -8.95 -0.41 -7.47
CA GLN A 20 -9.60 -1.42 -6.64
C GLN A 20 -9.06 -1.44 -5.20
N VAL A 21 -7.75 -1.23 -5.02
CA VAL A 21 -7.15 -1.08 -3.69
C VAL A 21 -7.64 0.21 -3.02
N ALA A 22 -7.67 1.32 -3.77
CA ALA A 22 -8.12 2.60 -3.27
C ALA A 22 -9.58 2.57 -2.80
N ASP A 23 -10.47 1.99 -3.61
CA ASP A 23 -11.89 1.83 -3.30
C ASP A 23 -12.09 0.97 -2.04
N ALA A 24 -11.31 -0.11 -1.87
CA ALA A 24 -11.39 -0.98 -0.70
C ALA A 24 -10.90 -0.29 0.59
N VAL A 25 -9.88 0.57 0.49
CA VAL A 25 -9.28 1.27 1.63
C VAL A 25 -9.98 2.60 1.93
N GLY A 26 -10.76 3.13 0.99
CA GLY A 26 -11.42 4.43 1.12
C GLY A 26 -10.44 5.59 0.92
N VAL A 27 -9.54 5.48 -0.06
CA VAL A 27 -8.60 6.54 -0.48
C VAL A 27 -8.71 6.77 -1.99
N THR A 28 -7.91 7.69 -2.53
CA THR A 28 -7.82 7.89 -3.99
C THR A 28 -6.84 6.91 -4.64
N ASP A 29 -7.04 6.61 -5.92
CA ASP A 29 -6.09 5.85 -6.74
C ASP A 29 -4.71 6.55 -6.81
N GLN A 30 -4.70 7.88 -6.85
CA GLN A 30 -3.49 8.69 -6.77
C GLN A 30 -2.73 8.49 -5.45
N THR A 31 -3.46 8.33 -4.34
CA THR A 31 -2.89 7.98 -3.03
C THR A 31 -2.16 6.63 -3.10
N VAL A 32 -2.78 5.61 -3.69
CA VAL A 32 -2.16 4.28 -3.86
C VAL A 32 -0.94 4.35 -4.78
N SER A 33 -1.04 5.08 -5.90
CA SER A 33 0.08 5.34 -6.81
C SER A 33 1.28 6.00 -6.10
N ASN A 34 0.99 6.94 -5.20
CA ASN A 34 2.00 7.62 -4.38
C ASN A 34 2.69 6.67 -3.40
N TRP A 35 1.95 5.76 -2.77
CA TRP A 35 2.53 4.72 -1.89
C TRP A 35 3.44 3.78 -2.67
N GLU A 36 2.99 3.28 -3.83
CA GLU A 36 3.78 2.37 -4.67
C GLU A 36 5.05 3.03 -5.25
N ALA A 37 5.00 4.33 -5.48
CA ALA A 37 6.15 5.11 -5.92
C ALA A 37 7.08 5.53 -4.76
N GLY A 38 6.71 5.28 -3.51
CA GLY A 38 7.47 5.71 -2.33
C GLY A 38 7.50 7.23 -2.13
N ARG A 39 6.58 7.97 -2.74
CA ARG A 39 6.54 9.44 -2.62
C ARG A 39 5.99 9.89 -1.27
N PHE A 40 5.11 9.10 -0.67
CA PHE A 40 4.47 9.40 0.60
C PHE A 40 4.29 8.15 1.44
N GLU A 41 4.50 8.31 2.74
CA GLU A 41 4.15 7.31 3.75
C GLU A 41 2.62 7.24 3.94
N PRO A 42 2.00 6.04 3.94
CA PRO A 42 0.58 5.88 4.22
C PRO A 42 0.26 6.29 5.66
N ARG A 43 -0.56 7.32 5.79
CA ARG A 43 -1.19 7.71 7.07
C ARG A 43 -2.59 7.11 7.13
N LEU A 44 -2.64 5.83 7.47
CA LEU A 44 -3.89 5.06 7.54
C LEU A 44 -4.41 5.01 8.98
N THR A 45 -5.74 5.09 9.12
CA THR A 45 -6.39 4.70 10.38
C THR A 45 -6.31 3.18 10.56
N ILE A 46 -6.58 2.69 11.78
CA ILE A 46 -6.63 1.24 12.05
C ILE A 46 -7.60 0.52 11.09
N SER A 47 -8.76 1.11 10.82
CA SER A 47 -9.76 0.52 9.92
C SER A 47 -9.25 0.46 8.47
N GLN A 48 -8.54 1.49 8.01
CA GLN A 48 -7.93 1.51 6.69
C GLN A 48 -6.77 0.52 6.56
N THR A 49 -5.94 0.39 7.59
CA THR A 49 -4.88 -0.63 7.65
C THR A 49 -5.47 -2.03 7.56
N GLN A 50 -6.53 -2.31 8.31
CA GLN A 50 -7.24 -3.60 8.21
C GLN A 50 -7.84 -3.82 6.82
N ALA A 51 -8.44 -2.79 6.21
CA ALA A 51 -8.98 -2.88 4.86
C ALA A 51 -7.87 -3.18 3.83
N LEU A 52 -6.70 -2.55 3.98
CA LEU A 52 -5.54 -2.78 3.13
C LEU A 52 -5.04 -4.23 3.24
N CYS A 53 -4.89 -4.75 4.46
CA CYS A 53 -4.50 -6.16 4.68
C CYS A 53 -5.52 -7.13 4.07
N ARG A 54 -6.82 -6.85 4.22
CA ARG A 54 -7.89 -7.70 3.65
C ARG A 54 -7.86 -7.72 2.13
N VAL A 55 -7.75 -6.56 1.47
CA VAL A 55 -7.75 -6.49 0.00
C VAL A 55 -6.48 -7.07 -0.60
N LEU A 56 -5.33 -6.94 0.08
CA LEU A 56 -4.05 -7.48 -0.35
C LEU A 56 -3.80 -8.93 0.08
N GLN A 57 -4.74 -9.53 0.81
CA GLN A 57 -4.64 -10.89 1.35
C GLN A 57 -3.27 -11.16 2.01
N CYS A 58 -2.87 -10.25 2.89
CA CYS A 58 -1.61 -10.29 3.61
C CYS A 58 -1.80 -9.91 5.08
N SER A 59 -0.84 -10.29 5.92
CA SER A 59 -0.75 -9.82 7.31
C SER A 59 -0.18 -8.39 7.38
N LEU A 60 -0.22 -7.79 8.57
CA LEU A 60 0.43 -6.51 8.83
C LEU A 60 1.95 -6.60 8.68
N ASP A 61 2.55 -7.73 9.08
CA ASP A 61 4.00 -7.96 9.00
C ASP A 61 4.51 -8.10 7.55
N GLU A 62 3.61 -8.46 6.62
CA GLU A 62 3.90 -8.51 5.19
C GLU A 62 3.75 -7.15 4.50
N LEU A 63 3.16 -6.15 5.18
CA LEU A 63 3.10 -4.80 4.64
C LEU A 63 4.51 -4.16 4.68
N PRO A 64 4.86 -3.39 3.64
CA PRO A 64 6.16 -2.76 3.60
C PRO A 64 6.33 -1.73 4.72
N ASN A 65 7.54 -1.65 5.25
CA ASN A 65 7.89 -0.62 6.21
C ASN A 65 8.17 0.68 5.45
N PHE A 66 7.29 1.67 5.58
CA PHE A 66 7.38 2.95 4.87
C PHE A 66 8.38 3.92 5.53
N ASN A 67 9.04 3.51 6.60
CA ASN A 67 10.00 4.32 7.37
C ASN A 67 11.37 4.47 6.67
N ASP A 68 11.58 3.82 5.52
CA ASP A 68 12.80 3.91 4.70
C ASP A 68 12.71 5.06 3.66
N ALA A 69 12.16 6.21 4.05
CA ALA A 69 12.35 7.43 3.28
C ALA A 69 13.84 7.79 3.37
N GLU A 70 14.61 7.42 2.34
CA GLU A 70 16.02 7.76 2.19
C GLU A 70 16.23 9.23 2.54
N LYS A 71 16.91 9.48 3.67
CA LYS A 71 17.57 10.75 3.93
C LYS A 71 18.51 11.00 2.75
N SER A 72 18.14 11.93 1.87
CA SER A 72 19.11 12.64 1.04
C SER A 72 19.92 13.60 1.91
#